data_AF-A0A935RAR0-F1
#
_entry.id   AF-A0A935RAR0-F1
#
_cell.length_a   1.000
_cell.length_b   1.000
_cell.length_c   1.000
_cell.angle_alpha   90.00
_cell.angle_beta   90.00
_cell.angle_gamma   90.00
#
_symmetry.space_group_name_H-M   'P 1'
#
loop_
_entity.id
_entity.type
_entity.pdbx_description
1 polymer ?
#
loop_
_entity_poly.entity_id
_entity_poly.type
_entity_poly.pdbx_seq_one_letter_code
_entity_poly.pdbx_strand_id
1 'polypeptide(L)'
;MSKDSFPLRMQKDDRTRGKRLSEELGVSENRLYNELIHDGLLVREQMNYMAKLREIAATTTSDDALAVLGKVPPREPVSTDT
;
A
#
# COMPACT_ATOMS: atom_id res chain seq x y z
N MET A 1 -14.22 -25.52 -1.40
CA MET A 1 -13.42 -24.94 -0.29
C MET A 1 -14.41 -24.40 0.74
N SER A 2 -14.36 -24.89 1.99
CA SER A 2 -15.16 -24.33 3.08
C SER A 2 -14.79 -22.85 3.22
N LYS A 3 -15.76 -21.94 3.11
CA LYS A 3 -15.56 -20.52 3.43
C LYS A 3 -15.56 -20.42 4.95
N ASP A 4 -14.41 -20.61 5.56
CA ASP A 4 -14.27 -20.45 7.00
C ASP A 4 -14.47 -18.97 7.34
N SER A 5 -15.63 -18.64 7.89
CA SER A 5 -15.95 -17.28 8.31
C SER A 5 -15.17 -16.94 9.58
N PHE A 6 -14.35 -15.90 9.55
CA PHE A 6 -13.68 -15.40 10.74
C PHE A 6 -14.59 -14.41 11.49
N PRO A 7 -14.93 -14.66 12.77
CA PRO A 7 -15.75 -13.73 13.54
C PRO A 7 -14.94 -12.47 13.90
N LEU A 8 -15.26 -11.35 13.28
CA LEU A 8 -14.66 -10.07 13.61
C LEU A 8 -15.17 -9.56 14.98
N ARG A 9 -14.27 -9.54 15.96
CA ARG A 9 -14.55 -8.99 17.31
C ARG A 9 -14.33 -7.48 17.27
N MET A 10 -15.40 -6.73 17.50
CA MET A 10 -15.41 -5.26 17.53
C MET A 10 -16.30 -4.77 18.67
N GLN A 11 -16.04 -3.56 19.16
CA GLN A 11 -16.92 -2.89 20.10
C GLN A 11 -18.29 -2.61 19.45
N LYS A 12 -19.34 -2.52 20.28
CA LYS A 12 -20.72 -2.33 19.81
C LYS A 12 -20.90 -1.04 19.02
N ASP A 13 -20.21 0.02 19.41
CA ASP A 13 -20.30 1.32 18.76
C ASP A 13 -19.67 1.29 17.36
N ASP A 14 -18.49 0.67 17.22
CA ASP A 14 -17.85 0.51 15.92
C ASP A 14 -18.64 -0.39 14.98
N ARG A 15 -19.30 -1.44 15.51
CA ARG A 15 -20.22 -2.25 14.72
C ARG A 15 -21.41 -1.43 14.23
N THR A 16 -21.98 -0.59 15.08
CA THR A 16 -23.11 0.29 14.73
C THR A 16 -22.69 1.30 13.64
N ARG A 17 -21.48 1.86 13.75
CA ARG A 17 -20.92 2.77 12.73
C ARG A 17 -20.69 2.05 11.40
N GLY A 18 -20.09 0.86 11.44
CA GLY A 18 -19.86 0.03 10.25
C GLY A 18 -21.15 -0.35 9.54
N LYS A 19 -22.19 -0.73 10.29
CA LYS A 19 -23.53 -0.98 9.75
C LYS A 19 -24.08 0.22 9.00
N ARG A 20 -24.12 1.40 9.64
CA ARG A 20 -24.62 2.64 9.01
C ARG A 20 -23.85 2.96 7.73
N LEU A 21 -22.52 2.86 7.78
CA LEU A 21 -21.68 3.12 6.61
C LEU A 21 -21.97 2.13 5.47
N SER A 22 -22.17 0.85 5.77
CA SER A 22 -22.49 -0.15 4.75
C SER A 22 -23.84 0.12 4.08
N GLU A 23 -24.83 0.58 4.86
CA GLU A 23 -26.14 0.99 4.36
C GLU A 23 -26.04 2.23 3.46
N GLU A 24 -25.29 3.25 3.88
CA GLU A 24 -25.03 4.47 3.08
C GLU A 24 -24.33 4.16 1.74
N LEU A 25 -23.43 3.18 1.73
CA LEU A 25 -22.69 2.74 0.54
C LEU A 25 -23.44 1.69 -0.30
N GLY A 26 -24.59 1.18 0.17
CA GLY A 26 -25.37 0.15 -0.53
C GLY A 26 -24.66 -1.19 -0.66
N VAL A 27 -23.77 -1.53 0.29
CA VAL A 27 -23.02 -2.80 0.32
C VAL A 27 -23.33 -3.59 1.59
N SER A 28 -23.00 -4.89 1.60
CA SER A 28 -23.12 -5.68 2.83
C SER A 28 -22.02 -5.31 3.84
N GLU A 29 -22.32 -5.40 5.14
CA GLU A 29 -21.34 -5.18 6.21
C GLU A 29 -20.08 -6.04 6.02
N ASN A 30 -20.23 -7.31 5.62
CA ASN A 30 -19.10 -8.20 5.35
C ASN A 30 -18.23 -7.70 4.19
N ARG A 31 -18.83 -7.15 3.14
CA ARG A 31 -18.08 -6.58 2.01
C ARG A 31 -17.31 -5.35 2.48
N LEU A 32 -17.96 -4.45 3.20
CA LEU A 32 -17.32 -3.26 3.76
C LEU A 32 -16.11 -3.62 4.63
N TYR A 33 -16.25 -4.57 5.56
CA TYR A 33 -15.15 -4.96 6.43
C TYR A 33 -14.00 -5.64 5.66
N ASN A 34 -14.31 -6.47 4.65
CA ASN A 34 -13.28 -7.07 3.82
C ASN A 34 -12.46 -6.02 3.05
N GLU A 35 -13.14 -5.02 2.47
CA GLU A 35 -12.48 -3.91 1.77
C GLU A 35 -11.61 -3.09 2.74
N LEU A 36 -12.15 -2.71 3.91
CA LEU A 36 -11.38 -1.96 4.91
C LEU A 36 -10.16 -2.73 5.43
N ILE A 37 -10.27 -4.05 5.65
CA ILE A 37 -9.14 -4.88 6.08
C ILE A 37 -8.09 -4.94 4.97
N HIS A 38 -8.51 -5.14 3.72
CA HIS A 38 -7.61 -5.19 2.59
C HIS A 38 -6.86 -3.85 2.40
N ASP A 39 -7.57 -2.74 2.44
CA ASP A 39 -6.99 -1.41 2.32
C ASP A 39 -6.04 -1.11 3.48
N GLY A 40 -6.39 -1.52 4.71
CA GLY A 40 -5.51 -1.42 5.87
C GLY A 40 -4.21 -2.21 5.72
N LEU A 41 -4.26 -3.41 5.12
CA LEU A 41 -3.07 -4.21 4.80
C LEU A 41 -2.19 -3.51 3.76
N LEU A 42 -2.80 -2.99 2.69
CA LEU A 42 -2.09 -2.26 1.64
C LEU A 42 -1.37 -1.03 2.21
N VAL A 43 -2.04 -0.22 3.04
CA VAL A 43 -1.43 0.95 3.68
C VAL A 43 -0.26 0.54 4.58
N ARG A 44 -0.41 -0.54 5.35
CA ARG A 44 0.68 -1.06 6.19
C ARG A 44 1.90 -1.47 5.36
N GLU A 45 1.70 -2.14 4.23
CA GLU A 45 2.78 -2.52 3.32
C GLU A 45 3.49 -1.30 2.73
N GLN A 46 2.73 -0.29 2.29
CA GLN A 46 3.28 0.97 1.79
C GLN A 46 4.10 1.69 2.87
N MET A 47 3.61 1.73 4.12
CA MET A 47 4.34 2.32 5.24
C MET A 47 5.66 1.59 5.51
N ASN A 48 5.66 0.25 5.46
CA ASN A 48 6.87 -0.56 5.63
C ASN A 48 7.86 -0.32 4.50
N TYR A 49 7.39 -0.29 3.26
CA TYR A 49 8.22 0.02 2.09
C TYR A 49 8.88 1.40 2.22
N MET A 50 8.12 2.43 2.60
CA MET A 50 8.64 3.78 2.78
C MET A 50 9.61 3.88 3.96
N ALA A 51 9.37 3.14 5.05
CA ALA A 51 10.33 3.03 6.15
C ALA A 51 11.65 2.43 5.65
N LYS A 52 11.58 1.37 4.84
CA LYS A 52 12.77 0.74 4.27
C LYS A 52 13.54 1.65 3.33
N LEU A 53 12.86 2.43 2.50
CA LEU A 53 13.50 3.43 1.65
C LEU A 53 14.23 4.50 2.47
N ARG A 54 13.65 4.95 3.59
CA ARG A 54 14.32 5.91 4.48
C ARG A 54 15.57 5.33 5.13
N GLU A 55 15.54 4.07 5.56
CA GLU A 55 16.73 3.37 6.08
C GLU A 55 17.86 3.29 5.05
N ILE A 56 17.51 2.96 3.80
CA ILE A 56 18.48 2.88 2.70
C ILE A 56 19.06 4.28 2.43
N ALA A 57 18.21 5.30 2.30
CA ALA A 57 18.64 6.67 2.07
C ALA A 57 19.59 7.19 3.15
N ALA A 58 19.37 6.82 4.42
CA ALA A 58 20.23 7.23 5.53
C ALA A 58 21.66 6.67 5.45
N THR A 59 21.88 5.59 4.69
CA THR A 59 23.19 4.93 4.54
C THR A 59 23.75 5.03 3.12
N THR A 60 23.00 5.61 2.18
CA THR A 60 23.41 5.79 0.78
C THR A 60 24.30 7.02 0.65
N THR A 61 25.52 6.86 0.13
CA THR A 61 26.41 7.98 -0.16
C THR A 61 26.11 8.60 -1.54
N SER A 62 26.64 9.80 -1.81
CA SER A 62 26.55 10.40 -3.14
C SER A 62 27.19 9.53 -4.23
N ASP A 63 28.28 8.83 -3.90
CA ASP A 63 28.97 7.94 -4.83
C ASP A 63 28.11 6.71 -5.16
N ASP A 64 27.44 6.11 -4.16
CA ASP A 64 26.49 5.02 -4.37
C ASP A 64 25.32 5.44 -5.28
N ALA A 65 24.83 6.67 -5.10
CA ALA A 65 23.77 7.22 -5.92
C ALA A 65 24.23 7.45 -7.38
N LEU A 66 25.43 8.01 -7.57
CA LEU A 66 26.01 8.24 -8.91
C LEU A 66 26.36 6.93 -9.62
N ALA A 67 26.76 5.88 -8.89
CA ALA A 67 27.04 4.56 -9.45
C ALA A 67 25.81 3.96 -10.16
N VAL A 68 24.59 4.39 -9.83
CA VAL A 68 23.36 3.98 -10.54
C VAL A 68 23.38 4.46 -12.00
N LEU A 69 23.90 5.65 -12.28
CA LEU A 69 24.00 6.18 -13.64
C LEU A 69 24.88 5.28 -14.53
N GLY A 70 25.93 4.68 -13.94
CA GLY A 70 26.81 3.74 -14.65
C GLY A 70 26.16 2.40 -14.99
N LYS A 71 24.98 2.06 -14.44
CA LYS A 71 24.22 0.86 -14.81
C LYS A 71 23.40 1.05 -16.08
N VAL A 72 23.20 2.29 -16.51
CA VAL A 72 22.47 2.61 -17.73
C VAL A 72 23.42 2.42 -18.92
N PRO A 73 23.10 1.55 -19.90
CA PRO A 73 23.94 1.40 -21.07
C PRO A 73 23.97 2.72 -21.86
N PRO A 74 25.13 3.08 -22.45
CA PRO A 74 25.22 4.28 -23.28
C PRO A 74 24.24 4.17 -24.45
N ARG A 75 23.41 5.21 -24.62
CA ARG A 75 22.46 5.34 -25.72
C ARG A 75 22.81 6.60 -26.49
N GLU A 76 22.93 6.49 -27.81
CA GLU A 76 23.12 7.67 -28.65
C GLU A 76 21.89 8.58 -28.55
N PRO A 77 22.07 9.91 -28.53
CA PRO A 77 20.95 10.85 -28.53
C PRO A 77 20.07 10.60 -29.75
N VAL A 78 18.75 10.54 -29.54
CA VAL A 78 17.81 10.47 -30.66
C VAL A 78 17.66 11.86 -31.24
N SER A 79 17.66 12.02 -32.57
CA SER A 79 17.74 13.34 -33.22
C SER A 79 16.56 14.29 -32.94
N THR A 80 15.57 13.84 -32.18
CA THR A 80 14.38 14.60 -31.77
C THR A 80 14.47 15.16 -30.35
N ASP A 81 15.55 14.89 -29.62
CA ASP A 81 15.86 15.58 -28.35
C ASP A 81 16.51 16.95 -28.64
N THR A 82 15.71 17.89 -29.12
CA THR A 82 16.02 19.34 -29.15
C THR A 82 14.93 20.10 -28.44
#